data_AF-A0A945KYS1-F1
#
_entry.id   AF-A0A945KYS1-F1
#
_cell.length_a   1.000
_cell.length_b   1.000
_cell.length_c   1.000
_cell.angle_alpha   90.00
_cell.angle_beta   90.00
_cell.angle_gamma   90.00
#
_symmetry.space_group_name_H-M   'P 1'
#
loop_
_entity.id
_entity.type
_entity.pdbx_description
1 polymer ?
#
loop_
_entity_poly.entity_id
_entity_poly.type
_entity_poly.pdbx_seq_one_letter_code
_entity_poly.pdbx_strand_id
1 'polypeptide(L)'
;MNLSEITNGLNDKQHQSVALDNAQNALILAGAGSGKTRVLTHRIAYLVTQKNIHTDSILAVTFTNKAAAEMRERLSTLLRRNIQSMWVGTFHGLAHRLLRTHYEKAGLTSGFQILDAQDQFRIVKRLMKENNIDESKFPVRKVQWFI
;
A
#
# COMPACT_ATOMS: atom_id res chain seq x y z
N MET A 1 -16.44 3.61 21.56
CA MET A 1 -15.95 2.23 21.32
C MET A 1 -14.97 1.90 22.43
N ASN A 2 -15.23 0.84 23.18
CA ASN A 2 -14.42 0.50 24.35
C ASN A 2 -13.21 -0.35 23.91
N LEU A 3 -12.10 -0.26 24.65
CA LEU A 3 -10.88 -1.04 24.40
C LEU A 3 -11.18 -2.54 24.27
N SER A 4 -12.12 -3.05 25.08
CA SER A 4 -12.54 -4.45 25.07
C SER A 4 -13.13 -4.90 23.74
N GLU A 5 -13.82 -4.03 23.00
CA GLU A 5 -14.40 -4.37 21.69
C GLU A 5 -13.31 -4.52 20.62
N ILE A 6 -12.27 -3.69 20.70
CA ILE A 6 -11.17 -3.71 19.74
C ILE A 6 -10.21 -4.85 20.05
N THR A 7 -9.94 -5.18 21.31
CA THR A 7 -8.99 -6.25 21.61
C THR A 7 -9.63 -7.63 21.72
N ASN A 8 -10.95 -7.73 21.54
CA ASN A 8 -11.68 -8.99 21.70
C ASN A 8 -11.16 -10.10 20.75
N GLY A 9 -10.93 -11.28 21.33
CA GLY A 9 -10.47 -12.48 20.63
C GLY A 9 -9.03 -12.42 20.11
N LEU A 10 -8.21 -11.46 20.57
CA LEU A 10 -6.76 -11.48 20.39
C LEU A 10 -6.11 -12.33 21.49
N ASN A 11 -5.06 -13.07 21.15
CA ASN A 11 -4.21 -13.68 22.18
C ASN A 11 -3.26 -12.64 22.82
N ASP A 12 -2.58 -13.01 23.90
CA ASP A 12 -1.72 -12.10 24.67
C ASP A 12 -0.66 -11.41 23.81
N LYS A 13 0.01 -12.14 22.91
CA LYS A 13 1.04 -11.56 22.02
C LYS A 13 0.46 -10.57 21.01
N GLN A 14 -0.71 -10.89 20.47
CA GLN A 14 -1.43 -10.00 19.56
C GLN A 14 -1.91 -8.75 20.30
N HIS A 15 -2.43 -8.90 21.53
CA HIS A 15 -2.84 -7.80 22.38
C HIS A 15 -1.67 -6.86 22.67
N GLN A 16 -0.52 -7.40 23.08
CA GLN A 16 0.71 -6.64 23.28
C GLN A 16 1.14 -5.87 22.01
N SER A 17 1.08 -6.53 20.85
CA SER A 17 1.40 -5.90 19.56
C SER A 17 0.45 -4.76 19.20
N VAL A 18 -0.84 -4.90 19.53
CA VAL A 18 -1.87 -3.89 19.26
C VAL A 18 -1.77 -2.70 20.21
N ALA A 19 -1.39 -2.94 21.47
CA ALA A 19 -1.37 -1.94 22.54
C ALA A 19 -0.01 -1.25 22.74
N LEU A 20 0.95 -1.42 21.82
CA LEU A 20 2.24 -0.72 21.86
C LEU A 20 2.08 0.80 22.00
N ASP A 21 3.03 1.50 22.60
CA ASP A 21 2.96 2.96 22.66
C ASP A 21 3.29 3.63 21.32
N ASN A 22 2.80 4.85 21.14
CA ASN A 22 2.84 5.57 19.86
C ASN A 22 4.25 5.98 19.42
N ALA A 23 5.19 6.13 20.36
CA ALA A 23 6.52 6.67 20.10
C ALA A 23 7.55 5.62 19.64
N GLN A 24 7.12 4.38 19.36
CA GLN A 24 8.03 3.27 19.09
C GLN A 24 7.88 2.71 17.68
N ASN A 25 9.01 2.60 16.98
CA ASN A 25 9.11 1.76 15.80
C ASN A 25 9.10 0.29 16.24
N ALA A 26 8.20 -0.50 15.66
CA ALA A 26 8.01 -1.89 16.06
C ALA A 26 8.04 -2.84 14.86
N LEU A 27 8.73 -3.97 15.03
CA LEU A 27 8.75 -5.09 14.10
C LEU A 27 8.01 -6.27 14.71
N ILE A 28 6.91 -6.68 14.09
CA ILE A 28 6.14 -7.86 14.52
C ILE A 28 6.49 -9.05 13.64
N LEU A 29 7.27 -9.97 14.19
CA LEU A 29 7.62 -11.24 13.54
C LEU A 29 6.55 -12.29 13.82
N ALA A 30 5.98 -12.86 12.78
CA ALA A 30 4.83 -13.76 12.94
C ALA A 30 4.74 -14.77 11.78
N GLY A 31 4.57 -16.05 12.13
CA GLY A 31 4.49 -17.16 11.18
C GLY A 31 3.24 -17.11 10.29
N ALA A 32 3.14 -18.00 9.30
CA ALA A 32 1.90 -18.17 8.53
C ALA A 32 0.71 -18.47 9.46
N GLY A 33 -0.49 -17.99 9.13
CA GLY A 33 -1.71 -18.24 9.92
C GLY A 33 -1.82 -17.53 11.28
N SER A 34 -0.77 -16.89 11.78
CA SER A 34 -0.72 -16.23 13.11
C SER A 34 -1.58 -14.97 13.29
N GLY A 35 -2.34 -14.55 12.26
CA GLY A 35 -3.21 -13.38 12.34
C GLY A 35 -2.52 -12.03 12.12
N LYS A 36 -1.39 -11.96 11.39
CA LYS A 36 -0.67 -10.71 11.06
C LYS A 36 -1.59 -9.56 10.63
N THR A 37 -2.44 -9.81 9.64
CA THR A 37 -3.37 -8.80 9.12
C THR A 37 -4.36 -8.35 10.19
N ARG A 38 -4.81 -9.27 11.05
CA ARG A 38 -5.69 -8.96 12.18
C ARG A 38 -4.98 -8.03 13.17
N VAL A 39 -3.74 -8.35 13.56
CA VAL A 39 -2.95 -7.47 14.44
C VAL A 39 -2.83 -6.07 13.84
N LEU A 40 -2.52 -5.95 12.55
CA LEU A 40 -2.34 -4.66 11.88
C LEU A 40 -3.64 -3.84 11.85
N THR A 41 -4.78 -4.44 11.48
CA THR A 41 -6.07 -3.72 11.46
C THR A 41 -6.52 -3.31 12.86
N HIS A 42 -6.32 -4.18 13.86
CA HIS A 42 -6.66 -3.87 15.25
C HIS A 42 -5.74 -2.79 15.83
N ARG A 43 -4.44 -2.79 15.47
CA ARG A 43 -3.50 -1.73 15.85
C ARG A 43 -3.94 -0.37 15.32
N ILE A 44 -4.32 -0.29 14.05
CA ILE A 44 -4.85 0.96 13.47
C ILE A 44 -6.12 1.40 14.20
N ALA A 45 -7.06 0.49 14.46
CA ALA A 45 -8.27 0.82 15.19
C ALA A 45 -7.97 1.33 16.62
N TYR A 46 -7.01 0.70 17.30
CA TYR A 46 -6.53 1.13 18.61
C TYR A 46 -5.91 2.54 18.58
N LEU A 47 -5.03 2.82 17.61
CA LEU A 47 -4.40 4.13 17.45
C LEU A 47 -5.45 5.24 17.28
N VAL A 48 -6.48 5.00 16.48
CA VAL A 48 -7.51 6.02 16.31
C VAL A 48 -8.36 6.17 17.57
N THR A 49 -8.89 5.07 18.10
CA THR A 49 -9.92 5.16 19.14
C THR A 49 -9.36 5.43 20.53
N GLN A 50 -8.22 4.84 20.89
CA GLN A 50 -7.64 4.91 22.23
C GLN A 50 -6.56 5.99 22.33
N LYS A 51 -5.84 6.22 21.24
CA LYS A 51 -4.77 7.21 21.19
C LYS A 51 -5.16 8.48 20.44
N ASN A 52 -6.43 8.58 20.02
CA ASN A 52 -7.02 9.75 19.35
C ASN A 52 -6.24 10.22 18.11
N ILE A 53 -5.61 9.29 17.38
CA ILE A 53 -4.87 9.61 16.16
C ILE A 53 -5.84 9.79 14.99
N HIS A 54 -5.67 10.88 14.24
CA HIS A 54 -6.49 11.14 13.07
C HIS A 54 -6.23 10.09 11.97
N THR A 55 -7.29 9.67 11.30
CA THR A 55 -7.23 8.66 10.21
C THR A 55 -6.26 9.02 9.11
N ASP A 56 -6.19 10.30 8.79
CA ASP A 56 -5.39 10.82 7.69
C ASP A 56 -3.89 10.86 8.02
N SER A 57 -3.53 10.69 9.29
CA SER A 57 -2.15 10.55 9.77
C SER A 57 -1.64 9.11 9.72
N ILE A 58 -2.46 8.15 9.29
CA ILE A 58 -2.11 6.72 9.23
C ILE A 58 -1.94 6.27 7.78
N LEU A 59 -0.75 5.73 7.49
CA LEU A 59 -0.42 5.05 6.23
C LEU A 59 -0.36 3.53 6.47
N ALA A 60 -1.17 2.77 5.75
CA ALA A 60 -1.13 1.31 5.76
C ALA A 60 -0.89 0.79 4.34
N VAL A 61 0.27 0.15 4.14
CA VAL A 61 0.73 -0.33 2.83
C VAL A 61 0.86 -1.85 2.78
N THR A 62 0.51 -2.44 1.63
CA THR A 62 0.69 -3.87 1.36
C THR A 62 1.10 -4.11 -0.10
N PHE A 63 1.35 -5.36 -0.47
CA PHE A 63 1.81 -5.71 -1.82
C PHE A 63 0.68 -5.96 -2.81
N THR A 64 -0.47 -6.47 -2.36
CA THR A 64 -1.55 -6.90 -3.26
C THR A 64 -2.82 -6.07 -3.08
N ASN A 65 -3.55 -5.87 -4.19
CA ASN A 65 -4.83 -5.17 -4.15
C ASN A 65 -5.86 -5.91 -3.28
N LYS A 66 -5.84 -7.25 -3.29
CA LYS A 66 -6.71 -8.09 -2.44
C LYS A 66 -6.47 -7.82 -0.96
N ALA A 67 -5.21 -7.81 -0.51
CA ALA A 67 -4.89 -7.53 0.89
C ALA A 67 -5.27 -6.10 1.28
N ALA A 68 -5.09 -5.12 0.39
CA ALA A 68 -5.49 -3.74 0.64
C ALA A 68 -7.01 -3.61 0.78
N ALA A 69 -7.78 -4.27 -0.10
CA ALA A 69 -9.24 -4.28 -0.06
C ALA A 69 -9.76 -4.93 1.24
N GLU A 70 -9.24 -6.11 1.59
CA GLU A 70 -9.58 -6.81 2.82
C GLU A 70 -9.25 -5.97 4.08
N MET A 71 -8.10 -5.28 4.08
CA MET A 71 -7.71 -4.39 5.17
C MET A 71 -8.68 -3.21 5.31
N ARG A 72 -9.10 -2.59 4.20
CA ARG A 72 -10.10 -1.51 4.20
C ARG A 72 -11.44 -2.00 4.74
N GLU A 73 -11.93 -3.14 4.27
CA GLU A 73 -13.19 -3.71 4.74
C GLU A 73 -13.17 -3.95 6.25
N ARG A 74 -12.13 -4.62 6.76
CA ARG A 74 -11.95 -4.86 8.19
C ARG A 74 -11.90 -3.57 9.00
N LEU A 75 -11.17 -2.55 8.53
CA LEU A 75 -11.07 -1.26 9.21
C LEU A 75 -12.38 -0.49 9.21
N SER A 76 -13.13 -0.53 8.11
CA SER A 76 -14.47 0.08 8.02
C SER A 76 -15.41 -0.54 9.05
N THR A 77 -15.40 -1.87 9.18
CA THR A 77 -16.19 -2.61 10.17
C THR A 77 -15.74 -2.30 11.59
N LEU A 78 -14.43 -2.32 11.87
CA LEU A 78 -13.88 -2.05 13.20
C LEU A 78 -14.15 -0.62 13.66
N LEU A 79 -14.03 0.37 12.77
CA LEU A 79 -14.17 1.78 13.14
C LEU A 79 -15.61 2.31 13.02
N ARG A 80 -16.51 1.54 12.38
CA ARG A 80 -17.93 1.90 12.12
C ARG A 80 -18.09 3.29 11.51
N ARG A 81 -17.20 3.67 10.60
CA ARG A 81 -17.22 4.97 9.92
C ARG A 81 -16.61 4.86 8.53
N ASN A 82 -16.83 5.88 7.71
CA ASN A 82 -16.18 5.98 6.42
C ASN A 82 -14.66 6.19 6.61
N ILE A 83 -13.86 5.30 6.02
CA ILE A 83 -12.40 5.34 6.05
C ILE A 83 -11.78 5.72 4.70
N GLN A 84 -12.57 6.23 3.75
CA GLN A 84 -12.13 6.50 2.39
C GLN A 84 -11.00 7.54 2.31
N SER A 85 -10.91 8.45 3.29
CA SER A 85 -9.80 9.41 3.38
C SER A 85 -8.47 8.75 3.75
N MET A 86 -8.49 7.61 4.46
CA MET A 86 -7.30 6.92 4.94
C MET A 86 -6.37 6.47 3.81
N TRP A 87 -5.07 6.47 4.10
CA TRP A 87 -4.05 5.98 3.18
C TRP A 87 -3.83 4.48 3.37
N VAL A 88 -4.82 3.69 2.96
CA VAL A 88 -4.73 2.21 2.95
C VAL A 88 -4.63 1.73 1.51
N GLY A 89 -3.56 1.04 1.11
CA GLY A 89 -3.39 0.65 -0.29
C GLY A 89 -2.16 -0.19 -0.58
N THR A 90 -1.89 -0.39 -1.88
CA THR A 90 -0.63 -0.97 -2.33
C THR A 90 0.44 0.10 -2.50
N PHE A 91 1.72 -0.29 -2.55
CA PHE A 91 2.81 0.63 -2.89
C PHE A 91 2.50 1.44 -4.16
N HIS A 92 2.16 0.75 -5.25
CA HIS A 92 1.79 1.38 -6.52
C HIS A 92 0.54 2.26 -6.40
N GLY A 93 -0.52 1.79 -5.74
CA GLY A 93 -1.76 2.56 -5.60
C GLY A 93 -1.59 3.85 -4.82
N LEU A 94 -0.81 3.81 -3.74
CA LEU A 94 -0.54 4.98 -2.90
C LEU A 94 0.42 5.95 -3.58
N ALA A 95 1.47 5.45 -4.25
CA ALA A 95 2.36 6.28 -5.07
C ALA A 95 1.59 6.97 -6.20
N HIS A 96 0.71 6.24 -6.90
CA HIS A 96 -0.14 6.82 -7.94
C HIS A 96 -1.08 7.90 -7.38
N ARG A 97 -1.70 7.68 -6.22
CA ARG A 97 -2.52 8.71 -5.55
C ARG A 97 -1.70 9.96 -5.24
N LEU A 98 -0.48 9.79 -4.73
CA LEU A 98 0.44 10.89 -4.43
C LEU A 98 0.79 11.69 -5.70
N LEU A 99 1.18 11.00 -6.77
CA LEU A 99 1.52 11.63 -8.06
C LEU A 99 0.33 12.34 -8.70
N ARG A 100 -0.88 11.78 -8.61
CA ARG A 100 -2.10 12.46 -9.08
C ARG A 100 -2.41 13.72 -8.29
N THR A 101 -2.19 13.68 -6.97
CA THR A 101 -2.47 14.82 -6.08
C THR A 101 -1.46 15.95 -6.29
N HIS A 102 -0.22 15.63 -6.67
CA HIS A 102 0.88 16.58 -6.78
C HIS A 102 1.57 16.53 -8.16
N TYR A 103 0.78 16.34 -9.23
CA TYR A 103 1.31 16.11 -10.56
C TYR A 103 2.24 17.24 -11.03
N GLU A 104 1.89 18.49 -10.73
CA GLU A 104 2.69 19.67 -11.11
C GLU A 104 4.07 19.66 -10.45
N LYS A 105 4.13 19.36 -9.15
CA LYS A 105 5.40 19.25 -8.40
C LYS A 105 6.24 18.07 -8.88
N ALA A 106 5.60 17.04 -9.42
CA ALA A 106 6.29 15.90 -10.02
C ALA A 106 6.72 16.15 -11.48
N GLY A 107 6.43 17.33 -12.06
CA GLY A 107 6.72 17.63 -13.47
C GLY A 107 5.88 16.80 -14.45
N LEU A 108 4.72 16.31 -14.02
CA LEU A 108 3.81 15.50 -14.81
C LEU A 108 2.65 16.35 -15.35
N THR A 109 1.96 15.85 -16.37
CA THR A 109 0.65 16.38 -16.77
C THR A 109 -0.45 15.82 -15.88
N SER A 110 -1.53 16.56 -15.64
CA SER A 110 -2.69 16.07 -14.87
C SER A 110 -3.28 14.75 -15.40
N GLY A 111 -3.20 14.54 -16.71
CA GLY A 111 -3.68 13.36 -17.43
C GLY A 111 -2.63 12.27 -17.70
N PHE A 112 -1.50 12.22 -16.95
CA PHE A 112 -0.45 11.23 -17.23
C PHE A 112 -1.00 9.79 -17.25
N GLN A 113 -0.40 8.93 -18.08
CA GLN A 113 -0.82 7.54 -18.22
C GLN A 113 0.19 6.60 -17.57
N ILE A 114 -0.31 5.50 -16.99
CA ILE A 114 0.54 4.42 -16.52
C ILE A 114 0.76 3.50 -17.70
N LEU A 115 2.03 3.26 -18.04
CA LEU A 115 2.39 2.28 -19.06
C LEU A 115 2.41 0.89 -18.43
N ASP A 116 1.71 -0.06 -19.05
CA ASP A 116 1.87 -1.47 -18.71
C ASP A 116 3.10 -2.08 -19.42
N ALA A 117 3.36 -3.35 -19.14
CA ALA A 117 4.50 -4.05 -19.75
C ALA A 117 4.39 -4.18 -21.27
N GLN A 118 3.18 -4.21 -21.83
CA GLN A 118 2.98 -4.29 -23.28
C GLN A 118 3.23 -2.93 -23.94
N ASP A 119 2.77 -1.85 -23.33
CA ASP A 119 3.02 -0.49 -23.79
C ASP A 119 4.50 -0.13 -23.70
N GLN A 120 5.16 -0.46 -22.58
CA GLN A 120 6.61 -0.33 -22.43
C GLN A 120 7.35 -1.08 -23.54
N PHE A 121 6.97 -2.33 -23.82
CA PHE A 121 7.58 -3.12 -24.89
C PHE A 121 7.43 -2.45 -26.27
N ARG A 122 6.23 -1.95 -26.60
CA ARG A 122 5.97 -1.27 -27.88
C ARG A 122 6.81 -0.01 -28.03
N ILE A 123 6.90 0.79 -26.97
CA ILE A 123 7.69 2.04 -26.96
C ILE A 123 9.18 1.73 -27.12
N VAL A 124 9.73 0.80 -26.32
CA VAL A 124 11.13 0.40 -26.41
C VAL A 124 11.47 -0.12 -27.81
N LYS A 125 10.63 -1.00 -28.38
CA LYS A 125 10.82 -1.51 -29.74
C LYS A 125 10.86 -0.41 -30.78
N ARG A 126 9.93 0.55 -30.69
CA ARG A 126 9.85 1.69 -31.61
C ARG A 126 11.10 2.55 -31.53
N LEU A 127 11.53 2.91 -30.31
CA LEU A 127 12.74 3.70 -30.08
C LEU A 127 14.00 3.01 -30.60
N MET A 128 14.12 1.70 -30.39
CA MET A 128 15.24 0.92 -30.93
C MET A 128 15.29 0.96 -32.46
N LYS A 129 14.13 0.80 -33.12
CA LYS A 129 14.04 0.89 -34.58
C LYS A 129 14.40 2.29 -35.10
N GLU A 130 13.88 3.34 -34.46
CA GLU A 130 14.16 4.74 -34.83
C GLU A 130 15.65 5.11 -34.68
N ASN A 131 16.37 4.42 -33.78
CA ASN A 131 17.79 4.62 -33.54
C ASN A 131 18.69 3.55 -34.21
N ASN A 132 18.16 2.75 -35.13
CA ASN A 132 18.88 1.70 -35.86
C ASN A 132 19.61 0.68 -34.93
N ILE A 133 19.02 0.36 -33.78
CA ILE A 133 19.55 -0.65 -32.85
C ILE A 133 19.19 -2.06 -33.36
N ASP A 134 20.20 -2.90 -33.52
CA ASP A 134 20.07 -4.27 -33.98
C ASP A 134 19.39 -5.18 -32.92
N GLU A 135 18.14 -5.57 -33.20
CA GLU A 135 17.34 -6.45 -32.32
C GLU A 135 17.97 -7.85 -32.13
N SER A 136 18.85 -8.31 -33.04
CA SER A 136 19.53 -9.60 -32.90
C SER A 136 20.61 -9.57 -31.81
N LYS A 137 21.28 -8.43 -31.65
CA LYS A 137 22.29 -8.18 -30.61
C LYS A 137 21.65 -7.75 -29.30
N PHE A 138 20.60 -6.93 -29.39
CA PHE A 138 19.88 -6.39 -28.24
C PHE A 138 18.39 -6.77 -28.32
N PRO A 139 17.99 -7.97 -27.88
CA PRO A 139 16.59 -8.35 -27.89
C PRO A 139 15.72 -7.38 -27.09
N VAL A 140 14.63 -6.89 -27.68
CA VAL A 140 13.73 -5.87 -27.07
C VAL A 140 13.32 -6.23 -25.65
N ARG A 141 12.99 -7.50 -25.37
CA ARG A 141 12.60 -7.94 -24.02
C ARG A 141 13.72 -7.79 -22.98
N LYS A 142 14.99 -7.98 -23.38
CA LYS A 142 16.14 -7.79 -22.48
C LYS A 142 16.34 -6.31 -22.19
N VAL A 143 16.20 -5.46 -23.21
CA VAL A 143 16.27 -3.99 -23.04
C VAL A 143 15.12 -3.50 -22.17
N GLN A 144 13.89 -3.96 -22.41
CA GLN A 144 12.73 -3.64 -21.58
C GLN A 144 12.95 -3.98 -20.11
N TRP A 145 13.53 -5.15 -19.80
CA TRP A 145 13.75 -5.57 -18.42
C TRP A 145 14.83 -4.74 -17.69
N PHE A 146 15.79 -4.18 -18.44
CA PHE A 146 16.84 -3.34 -17.89
C PHE A 146 16.34 -1.94 -17.48
N ILE A 147 15.26 -1.46 -18.12
CA ILE A 147 14.63 -0.14 -17.89
C ILE A 147 13.51 -0.27 -16.86
#